data_AF-D7EB26-F1
#
_entry.id   AF-D7EB26-F1
#
_cell.length_a   1.000
_cell.length_b   1.000
_cell.length_c   1.000
_cell.angle_alpha   90.00
_cell.angle_beta   90.00
_cell.angle_gamma   90.00
#
_symmetry.space_group_name_H-M   'P 1'
#
loop_
_entity.id
_entity.type
_entity.pdbx_description
1 polymer ?
#
loop_
_entity_poly.entity_id
_entity_poly.type
_entity_poly.pdbx_seq_one_letter_code
_entity_poly.pdbx_strand_id
1 'polypeptide(L)'
;MTEVTVNSRLCGFTHKIKGQMEGDKVIIDIDTPCEKIKNLSHMEVPMMELFDIKDNYVMEKAKEADCTSICLVPCGVLHVCRIEAGLLSKRLAENVGSVDITFE
;
A
#
# COMPACT_ATOMS: atom_id res chain seq x y z
N MET A 1 11.09 5.93 -6.74
CA MET A 1 10.26 6.58 -5.70
C MET A 1 8.89 6.89 -6.27
N THR A 2 7.90 6.23 -5.70
CA THR A 2 6.49 6.33 -6.04
C THR A 2 5.76 6.83 -4.81
N GLU A 3 4.84 7.78 -5.02
CA GLU A 3 3.99 8.32 -3.98
C GLU A 3 2.53 8.15 -4.43
N VAL A 4 1.69 7.60 -3.56
CA VAL A 4 0.25 7.45 -3.80
C VAL A 4 -0.54 8.00 -2.63
N THR A 5 -1.74 8.51 -2.92
CA THR A 5 -2.70 8.93 -1.90
C THR A 5 -3.84 7.92 -1.82
N VAL A 6 -4.06 7.35 -0.63
CA VAL A 6 -5.18 6.45 -0.36
C VAL A 6 -6.29 7.24 0.33
N ASN A 7 -7.43 7.34 -0.34
CA ASN A 7 -8.62 8.04 0.14
C ASN A 7 -9.58 7.06 0.82
N SER A 8 -9.38 6.79 2.11
CA SER A 8 -10.21 5.84 2.88
C SER A 8 -11.53 6.48 3.33
N ARG A 9 -12.40 6.81 2.36
CA ARG A 9 -13.65 7.57 2.59
C ARG A 9 -14.57 6.95 3.65
N LEU A 10 -14.56 5.62 3.84
CA LEU A 10 -15.36 4.94 4.85
C LEU A 10 -14.95 5.27 6.30
N CYS A 11 -13.65 5.41 6.59
CA CYS A 11 -13.16 5.81 7.91
C CYS A 11 -12.80 7.31 7.99
N GLY A 12 -12.87 8.03 6.87
CA GLY A 12 -12.60 9.47 6.79
C GLY A 12 -11.13 9.87 6.74
N PHE A 13 -10.19 8.91 6.78
CA PHE A 13 -8.76 9.21 6.75
C PHE A 13 -8.19 9.25 5.33
N THR A 14 -7.19 10.11 5.14
CA THR A 14 -6.36 10.18 3.94
C THR A 14 -4.94 9.80 4.33
N HIS A 15 -4.30 8.94 3.53
CA HIS A 15 -2.96 8.43 3.80
C HIS A 15 -2.07 8.72 2.59
N LYS A 16 -0.82 9.11 2.82
CA LYS A 16 0.20 9.18 1.76
C LYS A 16 1.19 8.05 1.96
N ILE A 17 1.31 7.20 0.95
CA ILE A 17 2.23 6.07 0.96
C ILE A 17 3.35 6.40 -0.02
N LYS A 18 4.58 6.34 0.46
CA LYS A 18 5.79 6.50 -0.35
C LYS A 18 6.53 5.17 -0.38
N GLY A 19 7.11 4.85 -1.53
CA GLY A 19 7.97 3.69 -1.63
C GLY A 19 9.10 3.84 -2.61
N GLN A 20 10.19 3.14 -2.33
CA GLN A 20 11.39 3.11 -3.15
C GLN A 20 12.01 1.71 -3.13
N MET A 21 12.42 1.22 -4.30
CA MET A 21 13.21 0.00 -4.40
C MET A 21 14.61 0.20 -3.83
N GLU A 22 15.04 -0.70 -2.94
CA GLU A 22 16.39 -0.83 -2.42
C GLU A 22 16.83 -2.30 -2.48
N GLY A 23 17.69 -2.63 -3.44
CA GLY A 23 18.11 -4.01 -3.67
C GLY A 23 16.94 -4.91 -4.10
N ASP A 24 16.59 -5.87 -3.25
CA ASP A 24 15.50 -6.83 -3.45
C ASP A 24 14.24 -6.53 -2.62
N LYS A 25 14.18 -5.34 -2.01
CA LYS A 25 13.08 -4.91 -1.15
C LYS A 25 12.54 -3.55 -1.57
N VAL A 26 11.28 -3.29 -1.24
CA VAL A 26 10.68 -1.95 -1.34
C VAL A 26 10.55 -1.37 0.06
N ILE A 27 11.19 -0.24 0.32
CA ILE A 27 11.07 0.51 1.56
C ILE A 27 9.79 1.34 1.49
N ILE A 28 8.93 1.25 2.50
CA ILE A 28 7.62 1.89 2.53
C ILE A 28 7.49 2.81 3.74
N ASP A 29 7.15 4.06 3.48
CA ASP A 29 6.80 5.05 4.50
C ASP A 29 5.35 5.49 4.34
N ILE A 30 4.64 5.62 5.45
CA ILE A 30 3.21 5.99 5.44
C ILE A 30 2.98 7.20 6.34
N ASP A 31 2.60 8.32 5.73
CA ASP A 31 2.08 9.49 6.44
C ASP A 31 0.56 9.34 6.61
N THR A 32 0.11 9.24 7.86
CA THR A 32 -1.24 8.83 8.22
C THR A 32 -1.70 9.41 9.56
N PRO A 33 -2.97 9.84 9.66
CA PRO A 33 -3.60 10.17 10.94
C PRO A 33 -4.12 8.91 11.69
N CYS A 34 -4.17 7.74 11.05
CA CYS A 34 -4.68 6.51 11.66
C CYS A 34 -3.60 5.79 12.49
N GLU A 35 -3.81 5.68 13.81
CA GLU A 35 -2.88 5.03 14.75
C GLU A 35 -2.52 3.59 14.37
N LYS A 36 -3.48 2.81 13.86
CA LYS A 36 -3.24 1.44 13.40
C LYS A 36 -2.22 1.40 12.27
N ILE A 37 -2.34 2.33 11.32
CA ILE A 37 -1.47 2.40 10.14
C ILE A 37 -0.09 2.98 10.48
N LYS A 38 0.05 3.78 11.54
CA LYS A 38 1.37 4.25 11.98
C LYS A 38 2.31 3.08 12.30
N ASN A 39 1.77 2.00 12.84
CA ASN A 39 2.52 0.76 13.14
C ASN A 39 2.97 0.01 11.87
N LEU A 40 2.47 0.37 10.69
CA LEU A 40 2.90 -0.15 9.39
C LEU A 40 3.91 0.75 8.68
N SER A 41 4.25 1.93 9.21
CA SER A 41 5.26 2.77 8.54
C SER A 41 6.65 2.14 8.67
N HIS A 42 7.54 2.44 7.72
CA HIS A 42 8.91 1.92 7.65
C HIS A 42 9.02 0.41 7.40
N MET A 43 8.07 -0.16 6.66
CA MET A 43 8.14 -1.56 6.24
C MET A 43 9.22 -1.75 5.17
N GLU A 44 9.95 -2.86 5.26
CA GLU A 44 10.79 -3.35 4.18
C GLU A 44 10.09 -4.55 3.54
N VAL A 45 9.46 -4.36 2.38
CA VAL A 45 8.67 -5.41 1.74
C VAL A 45 9.54 -6.20 0.77
N PRO A 46 9.80 -7.50 1.01
CA PRO A 46 10.61 -8.32 0.10
C PRO A 46 9.86 -8.56 -1.22
N MET A 47 10.54 -8.44 -2.36
CA MET A 47 9.90 -8.60 -3.68
C MET A 47 9.22 -9.96 -3.86
N MET A 48 9.82 -11.04 -3.36
CA MET A 48 9.27 -12.39 -3.51
C MET A 48 7.94 -12.58 -2.76
N GLU A 49 7.67 -11.78 -1.74
CA GLU A 49 6.46 -11.86 -0.91
C GLU A 49 5.29 -11.01 -1.44
N LEU A 50 5.44 -10.38 -2.62
CA LEU A 50 4.41 -9.53 -3.24
C LEU A 50 3.34 -10.30 -4.03
N PHE A 51 3.59 -11.57 -4.36
CA PHE A 51 2.82 -12.30 -5.37
C PHE A 51 1.66 -13.13 -4.82
N ASP A 52 1.76 -13.58 -3.56
CA ASP A 52 0.71 -14.37 -2.93
C ASP A 52 -0.41 -13.47 -2.37
N ILE A 53 -1.61 -14.03 -2.21
CA ILE A 53 -2.74 -13.44 -1.49
C ILE A 53 -2.73 -13.89 -0.03
N LYS A 54 -2.50 -15.18 0.23
CA LYS A 54 -2.63 -15.77 1.57
C LYS A 54 -1.41 -15.48 2.43
N ASP A 55 -0.23 -15.77 1.88
CA ASP A 55 1.05 -15.63 2.57
C ASP A 55 1.76 -14.35 2.10
N ASN A 56 1.03 -13.22 2.16
CA ASN A 56 1.51 -11.91 1.71
C ASN A 56 2.04 -11.07 2.88
N TYR A 57 3.29 -10.61 2.80
CA TYR A 57 3.95 -9.82 3.84
C TYR A 57 3.10 -8.62 4.31
N VAL A 58 2.57 -7.84 3.36
CA VAL A 58 1.81 -6.62 3.64
C VAL A 58 0.51 -6.95 4.36
N MET A 59 -0.13 -8.06 4.00
CA MET A 59 -1.37 -8.51 4.65
C MET A 59 -1.11 -9.01 6.07
N GLU A 60 -0.01 -9.72 6.31
CA GLU A 60 0.36 -10.14 7.66
C GLU A 60 0.66 -8.92 8.55
N LYS A 61 1.37 -7.91 8.04
CA LYS A 61 1.60 -6.65 8.77
C LYS A 61 0.31 -5.89 9.05
N ALA A 62 -0.63 -5.88 8.10
CA ALA A 62 -1.94 -5.27 8.31
C ALA A 62 -2.74 -6.00 9.41
N LYS A 63 -2.67 -7.33 9.45
CA LYS A 63 -3.28 -8.16 10.51
C LYS A 63 -2.63 -7.91 11.87
N GLU A 64 -1.30 -7.89 11.96
CA GLU A 64 -0.56 -7.59 13.20
C GLU A 64 -0.95 -6.22 13.79
N ALA A 65 -1.24 -5.24 12.94
CA ALA A 65 -1.68 -3.90 13.34
C ALA A 65 -3.20 -3.77 13.57
N ASP A 66 -3.94 -4.89 13.58
CA ASP A 66 -5.39 -4.92 13.79
C ASP A 66 -6.18 -4.08 12.76
N CYS A 67 -5.70 -4.04 11.51
CA CYS A 67 -6.45 -3.39 10.43
C CYS A 67 -7.74 -4.16 10.14
N THR A 68 -8.81 -3.42 9.84
CA THR A 68 -10.02 -4.05 9.28
C THR A 68 -9.69 -4.66 7.92
N SER A 69 -10.30 -5.79 7.57
CA SER A 69 -10.12 -6.45 6.26
C SER A 69 -10.51 -5.58 5.05
N ILE A 70 -11.26 -4.49 5.27
CA ILE A 70 -11.68 -3.53 4.25
C ILE A 70 -10.80 -2.28 4.17
N CYS A 71 -9.71 -2.22 4.94
CA CYS A 71 -8.80 -1.07 4.88
C CYS A 71 -8.13 -1.00 3.50
N LEU A 72 -8.15 0.16 2.86
CA LEU A 72 -7.54 0.35 1.54
C LEU A 72 -6.02 0.52 1.60
N VAL A 73 -5.44 0.82 2.76
CA VAL A 73 -4.01 1.11 2.90
C VAL A 73 -3.12 -0.08 2.50
N PRO A 74 -3.36 -1.33 2.95
CA PRO A 74 -2.56 -2.48 2.50
C PRO A 74 -2.58 -2.64 0.98
N CYS A 75 -3.73 -2.41 0.36
CA CYS A 75 -3.85 -2.42 -1.10
C CYS A 75 -3.03 -1.30 -1.74
N GLY A 76 -3.06 -0.08 -1.17
CA GLY A 76 -2.22 1.04 -1.61
C GLY A 76 -0.72 0.74 -1.51
N VAL A 77 -0.26 0.11 -0.43
CA VAL A 77 1.13 -0.35 -0.28
C VAL A 77 1.50 -1.34 -1.38
N LEU A 78 0.64 -2.33 -1.66
CA LEU A 78 0.89 -3.29 -2.74
C LEU A 78 0.97 -2.64 -4.12
N HIS A 79 0.19 -1.59 -4.40
CA HIS A 79 0.31 -0.82 -5.64
C HIS A 79 1.66 -0.13 -5.74
N VAL A 80 2.12 0.53 -4.68
CA VAL A 80 3.45 1.16 -4.63
C VAL A 80 4.54 0.14 -4.86
N CYS A 81 4.51 -1.00 -4.15
CA CYS A 81 5.49 -2.06 -4.32
C CYS A 81 5.53 -2.61 -5.76
N ARG A 82 4.36 -2.84 -6.37
CA ARG A 82 4.28 -3.34 -7.75
C ARG A 82 4.77 -2.31 -8.77
N ILE A 83 4.57 -1.02 -8.52
CA ILE A 83 5.11 0.04 -9.37
C ILE A 83 6.64 0.07 -9.27
N GLU A 84 7.20 0.11 -8.06
CA GLU A 84 8.66 0.16 -7.86
C GLU A 84 9.34 -1.13 -8.36
N ALA A 85 8.67 -2.29 -8.28
CA ALA A 85 9.15 -3.56 -8.82
C ALA A 85 8.99 -3.70 -10.35
N GLY A 86 8.44 -2.69 -11.04
CA GLY A 86 8.21 -2.74 -12.48
C GLY A 86 7.11 -3.73 -12.92
N LEU A 87 6.31 -4.23 -11.97
CA LEU A 87 5.19 -5.16 -12.20
C LEU A 87 3.87 -4.43 -12.54
N LEU A 88 3.79 -3.14 -12.22
CA LEU A 88 2.70 -2.25 -12.58
C LEU A 88 3.27 -0.99 -13.25
N SER A 89 2.78 -0.65 -14.44
CA SER A 89 3.22 0.55 -15.14
C SER A 89 2.78 1.82 -14.39
N LYS A 90 3.74 2.62 -13.92
CA LYS A 90 3.49 3.93 -13.31
C LYS A 90 2.68 4.84 -14.22
N ARG A 91 3.06 4.92 -15.51
CA ARG A 91 2.37 5.73 -16.52
C ARG A 91 0.91 5.32 -16.70
N LEU A 92 0.62 4.02 -16.68
CA LEU A 92 -0.75 3.54 -16.75
C LEU A 92 -1.55 3.96 -15.52
N ALA A 93 -0.99 3.77 -14.32
CA ALA A 93 -1.64 4.16 -13.07
C ALA A 93 -1.96 5.67 -13.03
N GLU A 94 -1.00 6.51 -13.45
CA GLU A 94 -1.19 7.97 -13.55
C GLU A 94 -2.27 8.35 -14.57
N ASN A 95 -2.33 7.67 -15.72
CA ASN A 95 -3.35 7.92 -16.74
C ASN A 95 -4.77 7.53 -16.30
N VAL A 96 -4.91 6.44 -15.54
CA VAL A 96 -6.21 6.01 -14.99
C VAL A 96 -6.63 6.91 -13.81
N GLY A 97 -5.66 7.39 -13.03
CA GLY A 97 -5.88 8.34 -11.94
C GLY A 97 -6.26 7.69 -10.62
N SER A 98 -7.32 6.87 -10.59
CA SER A 98 -7.77 6.20 -9.36
C SER A 98 -8.37 4.82 -9.58
N VAL A 99 -8.28 3.99 -8.55
CA VAL A 99 -9.06 2.75 -8.39
C VAL A 99 -10.00 2.97 -7.22
N ASP A 100 -11.29 2.71 -7.41
CA ASP A 100 -12.32 2.98 -6.40
C ASP A 100 -13.36 1.87 -6.29
N ILE A 101 -14.07 1.89 -5.16
CA ILE A 101 -15.25 1.09 -4.87
C ILE A 101 -16.39 2.10 -4.71
N THR A 102 -17.47 1.92 -5.48
CA THR A 102 -18.65 2.78 -5.47
C THR A 102 -19.86 2.02 -4.93
N PHE A 103 -20.63 2.66 -4.04
CA PHE A 103 -21.88 2.13 -3.46
C PHE A 103 -23.10 2.82 -4.11
N GLU A 104 -24.23 2.11 -4.19
CA GLU A 104 -25.52 2.61 -4.71
C GLU A 104 -26.44 3.11 -3.59
#